data_AF-A0A3D4KDC0-F1
#
_entry.id   AF-A0A3D4KDC0-F1
#
_cell.length_a   1.000
_cell.length_b   1.000
_cell.length_c   1.000
_cell.angle_alpha   90.00
_cell.angle_beta   90.00
_cell.angle_gamma   90.00
#
_symmetry.space_group_name_H-M   'P 1'
#
loop_
_entity.id
_entity.type
_entity.pdbx_description
1 polymer ?
#
loop_
_entity_poly.entity_id
_entity_poly.type
_entity_poly.pdbx_seq_one_letter_code
_entity_poly.pdbx_strand_id
1 'polypeptide(L)'
;MKYFLIASISLLLCFNEAQAAAVKTTDPKAYSTSVSTAIVDVIKSDLSEEEKFKKLTSVFIDNVDTDFMGKFAMGRYFRTAKPDMQKKYLTLYRDYVMYSYVPKFKNYANQTVEILAANKAKNDEYIVKSRLKPKGGEVKEILLDYRIKKNGSS
;
A
#
# COMPACT_ATOMS: atom_id res chain seq x y z
N MET A 1 -35.91 -65.19 1.05
CA MET A 1 -35.13 -64.52 2.13
C MET A 1 -35.12 -63.02 1.83
N LYS A 2 -35.92 -62.25 2.57
CA LYS A 2 -35.52 -61.25 3.59
C LYS A 2 -35.11 -59.87 2.99
N TYR A 3 -35.88 -58.86 3.42
CA TYR A 3 -35.83 -57.42 3.14
C TYR A 3 -34.47 -56.76 3.44
N PHE A 4 -34.17 -55.59 2.84
CA PHE A 4 -34.14 -54.30 3.56
C PHE A 4 -33.92 -53.09 2.63
N LEU A 5 -34.59 -52.00 3.00
CA LEU A 5 -34.55 -50.64 2.43
C LEU A 5 -33.70 -49.81 3.40
N ILE A 6 -32.69 -49.07 2.92
CA ILE A 6 -32.03 -48.02 3.73
C ILE A 6 -31.96 -46.75 2.87
N ALA A 7 -32.87 -45.83 3.19
CA ALA A 7 -32.70 -44.42 2.97
C ALA A 7 -31.67 -43.86 3.96
N SER A 8 -30.75 -43.00 3.51
CA SER A 8 -29.99 -41.98 4.28
C SER A 8 -28.76 -41.56 3.46
N ILE A 9 -28.28 -40.33 3.40
CA ILE A 9 -28.67 -39.02 3.92
C ILE A 9 -27.91 -38.04 3.01
N SER A 10 -28.59 -37.05 2.46
CA SER A 10 -27.95 -35.86 1.89
C SER A 10 -27.26 -35.09 3.02
N LEU A 11 -26.00 -34.68 2.83
CA LEU A 11 -25.50 -33.32 3.05
C LEU A 11 -23.96 -33.34 2.93
N LEU A 12 -23.43 -33.22 1.71
CA LEU A 12 -22.03 -32.76 1.56
C LEU A 12 -22.02 -31.28 1.95
N LEU A 13 -21.57 -31.01 3.17
CA LEU A 13 -21.20 -29.67 3.63
C LEU A 13 -20.06 -29.17 2.74
N CYS A 14 -20.39 -28.32 1.77
CA CYS A 14 -19.44 -27.42 1.16
C CYS A 14 -18.94 -26.46 2.25
N PHE A 15 -17.85 -26.83 2.93
CA PHE A 15 -16.99 -25.86 3.61
C PHE A 15 -16.32 -25.03 2.52
N ASN A 16 -17.04 -24.01 2.05
CA ASN A 16 -16.43 -22.92 1.33
C ASN A 16 -15.80 -22.03 2.41
N GLU A 17 -14.57 -22.35 2.80
CA GLU A 17 -13.72 -21.34 3.41
C GLU A 17 -13.60 -20.23 2.36
N ALA A 18 -14.40 -19.18 2.54
CA ALA A 18 -14.15 -17.90 1.92
C ALA A 18 -12.82 -17.40 2.51
N GLN A 19 -11.71 -17.92 1.99
CA GLN A 19 -10.44 -17.26 2.05
C GLN A 19 -10.69 -15.89 1.45
N ALA A 20 -10.75 -14.88 2.32
CA ALA A 20 -10.60 -13.50 1.95
C ALA A 20 -9.20 -13.38 1.34
N ALA A 21 -9.09 -13.72 0.06
CA ALA A 21 -7.95 -13.38 -0.75
C ALA A 21 -7.86 -11.86 -0.69
N ALA A 22 -6.88 -11.36 0.05
CA ALA A 22 -6.47 -9.97 -0.06
C ALA A 22 -6.39 -9.67 -1.55
N VAL A 23 -7.21 -8.72 -2.02
CA VAL A 23 -7.29 -8.37 -3.44
C VAL A 23 -5.92 -7.86 -3.85
N LYS A 24 -5.05 -8.76 -4.31
CA LYS A 24 -3.81 -8.44 -5.00
C LYS A 24 -4.23 -8.00 -6.39
N THR A 25 -4.74 -6.78 -6.49
CA THR A 25 -5.09 -6.19 -7.79
C THR A 25 -3.80 -6.17 -8.60
N THR A 26 -3.77 -6.87 -9.73
CA THR A 26 -2.67 -6.74 -10.70
C THR A 26 -2.74 -5.42 -11.47
N ASP A 27 -3.82 -4.65 -11.29
CA ASP A 27 -3.99 -3.32 -11.85
C ASP A 27 -3.36 -2.23 -10.94
N PRO A 28 -2.31 -1.55 -11.43
CA PRO A 28 -1.71 -0.38 -10.77
C PRO A 28 -2.67 0.71 -10.34
N LYS A 29 -3.73 0.96 -11.13
CA LYS A 29 -4.69 2.03 -10.89
C LYS A 29 -5.61 1.64 -9.74
N ALA A 30 -6.16 0.42 -9.76
CA ALA A 30 -6.95 -0.12 -8.67
C ALA A 30 -6.14 -0.17 -7.35
N TYR A 31 -4.89 -0.65 -7.39
CA TYR A 31 -4.00 -0.68 -6.22
C TYR A 31 -3.77 0.73 -5.65
N SER A 32 -3.43 1.69 -6.50
CA SER A 32 -3.23 3.09 -6.08
C SER A 32 -4.47 3.71 -5.46
N THR A 33 -5.64 3.38 -6.01
CA THR A 33 -6.93 3.85 -5.51
C THR A 33 -7.22 3.26 -4.13
N SER A 34 -6.95 1.96 -3.93
CA SER A 34 -7.20 1.31 -2.63
C SER A 34 -6.29 1.86 -1.53
N VAL A 35 -5.00 2.08 -1.82
CA VAL A 35 -4.06 2.69 -0.86
C VAL A 35 -4.49 4.12 -0.52
N SER A 36 -4.85 4.92 -1.51
CA SER A 36 -5.33 6.30 -1.28
C SER A 36 -6.59 6.33 -0.43
N THR A 37 -7.52 5.41 -0.69
CA THR A 37 -8.77 5.28 0.09
C THR A 37 -8.46 4.89 1.53
N ALA A 38 -7.60 3.89 1.75
CA ALA A 38 -7.21 3.47 3.09
C ALA A 38 -6.57 4.61 3.92
N ILE A 39 -5.75 5.45 3.29
CA ILE A 39 -5.18 6.63 3.95
C ILE A 39 -6.27 7.62 4.34
N VAL A 40 -7.17 7.96 3.41
CA VAL A 40 -8.27 8.92 3.65
C VAL A 40 -9.22 8.43 4.74
N ASP A 41 -9.55 7.14 4.74
CA ASP A 41 -10.44 6.53 5.74
C ASP A 41 -9.83 6.59 7.14
N VAL A 42 -8.53 6.32 7.28
CA VAL A 42 -7.84 6.46 8.57
C VAL A 42 -7.83 7.92 9.03
N ILE A 43 -7.54 8.87 8.15
CA ILE A 43 -7.52 10.30 8.50
C ILE A 43 -8.90 10.78 8.98
N LYS A 44 -9.97 10.34 8.31
CA LYS A 44 -11.36 10.75 8.59
C LYS A 44 -12.02 9.98 9.75
N SER A 45 -11.41 8.90 10.22
CA SER A 45 -11.94 8.13 11.35
C SER A 45 -11.96 8.94 12.65
N ASP A 46 -12.76 8.49 13.61
CA ASP A 46 -12.86 9.08 14.97
C ASP A 46 -11.77 8.58 15.94
N LEU A 47 -10.73 7.93 15.42
CA LEU A 47 -9.61 7.42 16.20
C LEU A 47 -8.78 8.55 16.83
N SER A 48 -8.07 8.24 17.92
CA SER A 48 -7.09 9.16 18.48
C SER A 48 -5.95 9.45 17.49
N GLU A 49 -5.26 10.58 17.65
CA GLU A 49 -4.12 10.93 16.79
C GLU A 49 -3.00 9.88 16.85
N GLU A 50 -2.80 9.24 18.00
CA GLU A 50 -1.84 8.15 18.18
C GLU A 50 -2.23 6.91 17.36
N GLU A 51 -3.51 6.52 17.43
CA GLU A 51 -4.03 5.37 16.67
C GLU A 51 -4.03 5.63 15.16
N LYS A 52 -4.37 6.86 14.74
CA LYS A 52 -4.26 7.29 13.33
C LYS A 52 -2.81 7.20 12.88
N PHE A 53 -1.87 7.74 13.65
CA PHE A 53 -0.45 7.68 13.34
C PHE A 53 0.02 6.22 13.19
N LYS A 54 -0.37 5.33 14.10
CA LYS A 54 -0.03 3.90 14.05
C LYS A 54 -0.60 3.22 12.79
N LYS A 55 -1.87 3.46 12.46
CA LYS A 55 -2.50 2.89 11.25
C LYS A 55 -1.89 3.42 9.97
N LEU A 56 -1.69 4.73 9.87
CA LEU A 56 -1.04 5.36 8.71
C LEU A 56 0.41 4.88 8.55
N THR A 57 1.10 4.65 9.67
CA THR A 57 2.43 4.04 9.68
C THR A 57 2.40 2.62 9.10
N SER A 58 1.43 1.79 9.48
CA SER A 58 1.26 0.45 8.87
C SER A 58 1.04 0.56 7.37
N VAL A 59 0.09 1.40 6.93
CA VAL A 59 -0.18 1.61 5.50
C VAL A 59 1.08 2.06 4.77
N PHE A 60 1.87 2.96 5.36
CA PHE A 60 3.13 3.41 4.78
C PHE A 60 4.14 2.26 4.63
N ILE A 61 4.39 1.51 5.70
CA ILE A 61 5.36 0.40 5.72
C ILE A 61 4.96 -0.71 4.73
N ASP A 62 3.67 -1.00 4.61
CA ASP A 62 3.15 -2.08 3.78
C ASP A 62 3.22 -1.74 2.28
N ASN A 63 3.25 -0.45 1.92
CA ASN A 63 3.11 0.01 0.54
C ASN A 63 4.37 0.74 -0.01
N VAL A 64 5.37 1.03 0.82
CA VAL A 64 6.57 1.78 0.42
C VAL A 64 7.83 0.94 0.63
N ASP A 65 8.55 0.65 -0.45
CA ASP A 65 9.84 -0.03 -0.42
C ASP A 65 10.97 0.92 0.01
N THR A 66 11.01 1.18 1.32
CA THR A 66 12.03 2.03 1.95
C THR A 66 13.44 1.46 1.81
N ASP A 67 13.57 0.15 1.65
CA ASP A 67 14.83 -0.54 1.44
C ASP A 67 15.43 -0.19 0.07
N PHE A 68 14.61 -0.32 -0.99
CA PHE A 68 15.00 0.10 -2.34
C PHE A 68 15.30 1.59 -2.39
N MET A 69 14.43 2.43 -1.82
CA MET A 69 14.63 3.88 -1.78
C MET A 69 15.93 4.26 -1.07
N GLY A 70 16.23 3.62 0.06
CA GLY A 70 17.45 3.85 0.83
C GLY A 70 18.70 3.44 0.03
N LYS A 71 18.68 2.24 -0.58
CA LYS A 71 19.76 1.75 -1.46
C LYS A 71 19.98 2.70 -2.65
N PHE A 72 18.89 3.16 -3.27
CA PHE A 72 18.91 4.09 -4.39
C PHE A 72 19.50 5.44 -3.98
N ALA A 73 19.07 5.99 -2.84
CA ALA A 73 19.55 7.28 -2.32
C ALA A 73 21.05 7.26 -1.97
N MET A 74 21.55 6.16 -1.40
CA MET A 74 22.97 6.01 -1.07
C MET A 74 23.84 5.68 -2.31
N GLY A 75 23.22 5.13 -3.36
CA GLY A 75 23.86 4.81 -4.63
C GLY A 75 25.02 3.82 -4.48
N ARG A 76 26.13 4.08 -5.19
CA ARG A 76 27.29 3.19 -5.23
C ARG A 76 27.90 2.87 -3.86
N TYR A 77 27.79 3.80 -2.91
CA TYR A 77 28.39 3.67 -1.58
C TYR A 77 27.68 2.61 -0.71
N PHE A 78 26.42 2.29 -1.03
CA PHE A 78 25.72 1.20 -0.35
C PHE A 78 26.47 -0.13 -0.56
N ARG A 79 26.93 -0.39 -1.79
CA ARG A 79 27.60 -1.64 -2.18
C ARG A 79 28.94 -1.86 -1.49
N THR A 80 29.62 -0.78 -1.08
CA THR A 80 30.93 -0.82 -0.43
C THR A 80 30.85 -0.70 1.09
N ALA A 81 29.69 -0.38 1.66
CA ALA A 81 29.49 -0.31 3.09
C ALA A 81 29.55 -1.70 3.74
N LYS A 82 30.02 -1.77 4.99
CA LYS A 82 30.00 -3.02 5.76
C LYS A 82 28.55 -3.50 5.98
N PRO A 83 28.30 -4.82 6.06
CA PRO A 83 26.93 -5.36 6.17
C PRO A 83 26.13 -4.84 7.38
N ASP A 84 26.79 -4.64 8.53
CA ASP A 84 26.21 -4.04 9.73
C ASP A 84 25.79 -2.59 9.50
N MET A 85 26.62 -1.81 8.80
CA MET A 85 26.34 -0.43 8.43
C MET A 85 25.22 -0.32 7.39
N GLN A 86 25.16 -1.23 6.42
CA GLN A 86 24.06 -1.30 5.46
C GLN A 86 22.73 -1.49 6.19
N LYS A 87 22.65 -2.49 7.09
CA LYS A 87 21.45 -2.76 7.87
C LYS A 87 21.06 -1.56 8.73
N LYS A 88 22.02 -0.98 9.46
CA LYS A 88 21.78 0.20 10.30
C LYS A 88 21.27 1.39 9.49
N TYR A 89 21.86 1.63 8.31
CA TYR A 89 21.44 2.70 7.42
C TYR A 89 20.00 2.51 6.93
N LEU A 90 19.62 1.31 6.48
CA LEU A 90 18.26 1.06 5.99
C LEU A 90 17.20 1.21 7.09
N THR A 91 17.50 0.78 8.32
CA THR A 91 16.64 1.02 9.48
C THR A 91 16.44 2.52 9.72
N LEU A 92 17.53 3.29 9.81
CA LEU A 92 17.46 4.73 10.04
C LEU A 92 16.77 5.47 8.89
N TYR A 93 17.01 5.04 7.64
CA TYR A 93 16.37 5.62 6.46
C TYR A 93 14.86 5.39 6.50
N ARG A 94 14.42 4.16 6.79
CA ARG A 94 13.00 3.83 6.95
C ARG A 94 12.34 4.72 8.01
N ASP A 95 12.96 4.81 9.18
CA ASP A 95 12.42 5.61 10.29
C ASP A 95 12.34 7.09 9.89
N TYR A 96 13.41 7.63 9.29
CA TYR A 96 13.45 9.01 8.83
C TYR A 96 12.33 9.33 7.84
N VAL A 97 12.14 8.52 6.80
CA VAL A 97 11.09 8.75 5.80
C VAL A 97 9.71 8.62 6.43
N MET A 98 9.48 7.58 7.24
CA MET A 98 8.22 7.38 7.96
C MET A 98 7.86 8.60 8.82
N TYR A 99 8.77 9.02 9.73
CA TYR A 99 8.53 10.18 10.61
C TYR A 99 8.44 11.51 9.86
N SER A 100 9.04 11.62 8.67
CA SER A 100 8.97 12.82 7.85
C SER A 100 7.68 12.98 7.06
N TYR A 101 7.04 11.86 6.66
CA TYR A 101 5.91 11.88 5.71
C TYR A 101 4.59 11.44 6.32
N VAL A 102 4.55 10.45 7.23
CA VAL A 102 3.30 10.00 7.85
C VAL A 102 2.55 11.14 8.54
N PRO A 103 3.21 12.03 9.33
CA PRO A 103 2.51 13.16 9.95
C PRO A 103 1.90 14.16 8.95
N LYS A 104 2.35 14.17 7.69
CA LYS A 104 1.85 15.10 6.67
C LYS A 104 0.52 14.64 6.09
N PHE A 105 0.18 13.35 6.16
CA PHE A 105 -1.07 12.82 5.58
C PHE A 105 -2.32 13.53 6.12
N LYS A 106 -2.33 13.90 7.40
CA LYS A 106 -3.45 14.65 8.02
C LYS A 106 -3.75 15.99 7.34
N ASN A 107 -2.74 16.64 6.75
CA ASN A 107 -2.93 17.92 6.05
C ASN A 107 -3.72 17.76 4.75
N TYR A 108 -3.93 16.52 4.30
CA TYR A 108 -4.64 16.17 3.06
C TYR A 108 -6.02 15.56 3.33
N ALA A 109 -6.52 15.59 4.57
CA ALA A 109 -7.85 15.08 4.95
C ALA A 109 -9.01 15.61 4.09
N ASN A 110 -8.89 16.87 3.69
CA ASN A 110 -9.88 17.61 2.91
C ASN A 110 -9.55 17.60 1.41
N GLN A 111 -8.67 16.71 0.95
CA GLN A 111 -8.33 16.61 -0.47
C GLN A 111 -8.84 15.29 -1.05
N THR A 112 -9.19 15.32 -2.32
CA THR A 112 -9.56 14.13 -3.08
C THR A 112 -8.38 13.72 -3.95
N VAL A 113 -7.95 12.46 -3.81
CA VAL A 113 -6.95 11.86 -4.69
C VAL A 113 -7.63 11.32 -5.94
N GLU A 114 -7.27 11.85 -7.11
CA GLU A 114 -7.75 11.35 -8.40
C GLU A 114 -6.61 10.64 -9.14
N ILE A 115 -6.79 9.36 -9.48
CA ILE A 115 -5.82 8.61 -10.29
C ILE A 115 -6.09 8.86 -11.78
N LEU A 116 -5.20 9.62 -12.42
CA LEU A 116 -5.34 10.05 -13.81
C LEU A 116 -4.97 8.93 -14.78
N ALA A 117 -3.81 8.32 -14.59
CA ALA A 117 -3.27 7.29 -15.48
C ALA A 117 -2.35 6.33 -14.74
N ALA A 118 -2.18 5.13 -15.28
CA ALA A 118 -1.14 4.20 -14.87
C ALA A 118 -0.46 3.63 -16.12
N ASN A 119 0.72 4.16 -16.44
CA ASN A 119 1.43 3.82 -17.67
C ASN A 119 2.50 2.78 -17.37
N LYS A 120 2.55 1.71 -18.16
CA LYS A 120 3.62 0.70 -18.04
C LYS A 120 4.98 1.35 -18.34
N ALA A 121 5.94 1.10 -17.47
CA ALA A 121 7.34 1.46 -17.61
C ALA A 121 8.18 0.20 -17.89
N LYS A 122 9.50 0.29 -17.72
CA LYS A 122 10.41 -0.86 -17.88
C LYS A 122 10.29 -1.82 -16.69
N ASN A 123 10.70 -3.07 -16.87
CA ASN A 123 10.89 -4.06 -15.79
C ASN A 123 9.65 -4.29 -14.90
N ASP A 124 8.46 -4.34 -15.52
CA ASP A 124 7.16 -4.47 -14.84
C ASP A 124 6.88 -3.40 -13.77
N GLU A 125 7.50 -2.24 -13.94
CA GLU A 125 7.17 -1.03 -13.21
C GLU A 125 6.04 -0.27 -13.92
N TYR A 126 5.33 0.56 -13.16
CA TYR A 126 4.32 1.46 -13.68
C TYR A 126 4.52 2.85 -13.09
N ILE A 127 4.32 3.88 -13.91
CA ILE A 127 4.21 5.26 -13.44
C ILE A 127 2.73 5.58 -13.30
N VAL A 128 2.29 5.77 -12.06
CA VAL A 128 0.95 6.20 -11.74
C VAL A 128 0.95 7.71 -11.61
N LYS A 129 0.09 8.37 -12.37
CA LYS A 129 -0.13 9.81 -12.32
C LYS A 129 -1.39 10.10 -11.53
N SER A 130 -1.30 11.00 -10.56
CA SER A 130 -2.42 11.37 -9.71
C SER A 130 -2.51 12.88 -9.48
N ARG A 131 -3.68 13.34 -9.05
CA ARG A 131 -3.96 14.74 -8.71
C ARG A 131 -4.59 14.85 -7.33
N LEU A 132 -3.92 15.65 -6.50
CA LEU A 132 -4.32 16.31 -5.26
C LEU A 132 -5.40 17.38 -5.49
N LYS A 133 -6.71 17.10 -5.42
CA LYS A 133 -7.74 18.15 -5.55
C LYS A 133 -8.10 18.74 -4.18
N PRO A 134 -7.91 20.05 -3.94
CA PRO A 134 -8.37 20.68 -2.71
C PRO A 134 -9.89 20.82 -2.69
N LYS A 135 -10.49 20.76 -1.48
CA LYS A 135 -11.89 21.08 -1.26
C LYS A 135 -12.04 22.61 -1.16
N GLY A 136 -12.28 23.26 -2.30
CA GLY A 136 -12.40 24.72 -2.42
C GLY A 136 -11.35 25.32 -3.35
N GLY A 137 -11.73 26.35 -4.11
CA GLY A 137 -11.01 26.86 -5.28
C GLY A 137 -9.76 27.70 -5.01
N GLU A 138 -9.29 27.81 -3.77
CA GLU A 138 -8.18 28.72 -3.41
C GLU A 138 -6.79 28.07 -3.51
N VAL A 139 -6.70 26.73 -3.45
CA VAL A 139 -5.39 26.04 -3.49
C VAL A 139 -5.16 25.46 -4.88
N LYS A 140 -3.94 25.66 -5.40
CA LYS A 140 -3.50 25.02 -6.64
C LYS A 140 -3.43 23.52 -6.43
N GLU A 141 -4.01 22.76 -7.34
CA GLU A 141 -3.87 21.31 -7.38
C GLU A 141 -2.41 20.84 -7.30
N ILE A 142 -2.22 19.67 -6.71
CA ILE A 142 -0.90 19.04 -6.61
C ILE A 142 -0.88 17.84 -7.55
N LEU A 143 0.03 17.83 -8.52
CA LEU A 143 0.28 16.64 -9.33
C LEU A 143 1.30 15.76 -8.62
N LEU A 144 0.98 14.47 -8.49
CA LEU A 144 1.85 13.48 -7.86
C LEU A 144 1.98 12.27 -8.78
N ASP A 145 3.20 12.06 -9.26
CA ASP A 145 3.58 10.88 -10.03
C ASP A 145 4.42 9.98 -9.13
N TYR A 146 4.09 8.69 -9.08
CA TYR A 146 4.84 7.71 -8.32
C TYR A 146 5.03 6.42 -9.10
N ARG A 147 6.15 5.76 -8.80
CA ARG A 147 6.53 4.49 -9.41
C ARG A 147 6.06 3.35 -8.52
N ILE A 148 5.42 2.36 -9.12
CA ILE A 148 5.08 1.12 -8.44
C ILE A 148 5.71 -0.06 -9.19
N LYS A 149 6.13 -1.08 -8.44
CA LYS A 149 6.61 -2.36 -8.96
C LYS A 149 5.80 -3.47 -8.28
N LYS A 150 5.51 -4.55 -9.00
CA LYS A 150 4.87 -5.72 -8.41
C LYS A 150 5.87 -6.45 -7.50
N ASN A 151 5.47 -6.73 -6.26
CA ASN A 151 6.27 -7.55 -5.34
C ASN A 151 6.51 -8.95 -5.95
N GLY A 152 7.78 -9.35 -6.03
CA GLY A 152 8.20 -10.64 -6.60
C GLY A 152 8.54 -10.63 -8.10
N SER A 153 8.43 -9.48 -8.78
CA SER A 153 9.04 -9.31 -10.10
C SER A 153 10.53 -9.00 -9.89
N SER A 154 11.41 -9.96 -10.18
CA SER A 154 12.85 -9.73 -10.30
C SER A 154 13.12 -8.76 -11.45
#